data_AF-A0A971MXI0-F1
#
_entry.id   AF-A0A971MXI0-F1
#
_cell.length_a   1.000
_cell.length_b   1.000
_cell.length_c   1.000
_cell.angle_alpha   90.00
_cell.angle_beta   90.00
_cell.angle_gamma   90.00
#
_symmetry.space_group_name_H-M   'P 1'
#
loop_
_entity.id
_entity.type
_entity.pdbx_description
1 polymer ?
#
loop_
_entity_poly.entity_id
_entity_poly.type
_entity_poly.pdbx_seq_one_letter_code
_entity_poly.pdbx_strand_id
1 'polypeptide(L)'
;MSVFEYSNPHPKGLLTTDCVVRAIALAFDKDYLEVRRELNQSKKELGFGSYKETKFIYKYLERFDRIVLKVPKGVPRVKVDDFVELFKEGTYIVKLSKHIACIKDGKLLDTWDSSYRSVYTAWKIK
;
A
#
# COMPACT_ATOMS: atom_id res chain seq x y z
N MET A 1 10.89 -12.68 -14.19
CA MET A 1 10.39 -13.22 -12.91
C MET A 1 9.18 -12.39 -12.51
N SER A 2 8.11 -13.01 -12.00
CA SER A 2 6.95 -12.22 -11.53
C SER A 2 7.32 -11.48 -10.24
N VAL A 3 7.02 -10.18 -10.18
CA VAL A 3 7.15 -9.38 -8.95
C VAL A 3 6.02 -9.66 -7.97
N PHE A 4 4.93 -10.25 -8.45
CA PHE A 4 3.74 -10.54 -7.63
C PHE A 4 3.92 -11.80 -6.79
N GLU A 5 3.51 -11.69 -5.53
CA GLU A 5 3.37 -12.80 -4.60
C GLU A 5 1.99 -12.71 -3.94
N TYR A 6 1.21 -13.78 -4.05
CA TYR A 6 -0.13 -13.82 -3.48
C TYR A 6 -0.04 -13.75 -1.95
N SER A 7 -0.71 -12.76 -1.36
CA SER A 7 -0.77 -12.58 0.07
C SER A 7 -2.14 -12.06 0.52
N ASN A 8 -2.76 -12.79 1.44
CA ASN A 8 -4.01 -12.41 2.07
C ASN A 8 -3.93 -12.56 3.59
N PRO A 9 -3.63 -11.49 4.34
CA PRO A 9 -3.57 -11.56 5.81
C PRO A 9 -4.95 -11.63 6.46
N HIS A 10 -6.05 -11.61 5.70
CA HIS A 10 -7.39 -11.71 6.29
C HIS A 10 -7.56 -13.08 6.99
N PRO A 11 -7.99 -13.13 8.27
CA PRO A 11 -7.98 -14.36 9.09
C PRO A 11 -8.88 -15.48 8.54
N LYS A 12 -9.94 -15.11 7.82
CA LYS A 12 -10.85 -16.04 7.12
C LYS A 12 -10.54 -16.22 5.62
N GLY A 13 -9.42 -15.67 5.13
CA GLY A 13 -9.05 -15.73 3.70
C GLY A 13 -10.04 -15.04 2.75
N LEU A 14 -10.90 -14.13 3.24
CA LEU A 14 -11.92 -13.49 2.42
C LEU A 14 -11.31 -12.45 1.48
N LEU A 15 -11.88 -12.34 0.29
CA LEU A 15 -11.54 -11.30 -0.68
C LEU A 15 -12.56 -10.17 -0.55
N THR A 16 -12.15 -9.04 0.02
CA THR A 16 -13.04 -7.89 0.26
C THR A 16 -12.39 -6.57 -0.15
N THR A 17 -13.05 -5.44 0.13
CA THR A 17 -12.56 -4.10 -0.22
C THR A 17 -11.62 -3.51 0.85
N ASP A 18 -10.76 -4.35 1.42
CA ASP A 18 -9.94 -4.10 2.61
C ASP A 18 -8.46 -3.92 2.29
N CYS A 19 -8.12 -3.55 1.06
CA CYS A 19 -6.75 -3.36 0.59
C CYS A 19 -5.90 -2.47 1.51
N VAL A 20 -6.49 -1.45 2.13
CA VAL A 20 -5.81 -0.59 3.12
C VAL A 20 -5.35 -1.39 4.34
N VAL A 21 -6.22 -2.22 4.90
CA VAL A 21 -5.89 -3.05 6.07
C VAL A 21 -4.84 -4.08 5.67
N ARG A 22 -5.01 -4.77 4.54
CA ARG A 22 -4.06 -5.79 4.06
C ARG A 22 -2.67 -5.18 3.81
N ALA A 23 -2.60 -4.07 3.08
CA ALA A 23 -1.33 -3.42 2.77
C ALA A 23 -0.59 -2.96 4.03
N ILE A 24 -1.31 -2.37 5.00
CA ILE A 24 -0.72 -1.92 6.27
C ILE A 24 -0.31 -3.13 7.13
N ALA A 25 -1.14 -4.15 7.26
CA ALA A 25 -0.80 -5.38 7.99
C ALA A 25 0.49 -6.02 7.47
N LEU A 26 0.62 -6.16 6.14
CA LEU A 26 1.81 -6.71 5.50
C LEU A 26 3.03 -5.81 5.65
N ALA A 27 2.87 -4.50 5.51
CA ALA A 27 3.99 -3.56 5.60
C ALA A 27 4.56 -3.42 7.02
N PHE A 28 3.71 -3.56 8.03
CA PHE A 28 4.12 -3.46 9.44
C PHE A 28 4.38 -4.81 10.10
N ASP A 29 4.18 -5.93 9.39
CA ASP A 29 4.23 -7.29 9.94
C ASP A 29 3.30 -7.47 11.16
N LYS A 30 2.07 -6.96 11.04
CA LYS A 30 1.06 -6.95 12.10
C LYS A 30 -0.15 -7.83 11.78
N ASP A 31 -0.85 -8.26 12.83
CA ASP A 31 -2.13 -8.97 12.68
C ASP A 31 -3.18 -8.09 11.99
N TYR A 32 -3.94 -8.70 11.08
CA TYR A 32 -4.98 -8.00 10.32
C TYR A 32 -6.06 -7.35 11.20
N LEU A 33 -6.51 -8.05 12.25
CA LEU A 33 -7.58 -7.52 13.12
C LEU A 33 -7.04 -6.41 14.01
N GLU A 34 -5.80 -6.52 14.47
CA GLU A 34 -5.09 -5.44 15.17
C GLU A 34 -5.03 -4.18 14.30
N VAL A 35 -4.49 -4.28 13.08
CA VAL A 35 -4.42 -3.14 12.15
C VAL A 35 -5.79 -2.57 11.85
N ARG A 36 -6.80 -3.43 11.66
CA ARG A 36 -8.18 -2.95 11.44
C ARG A 36 -8.71 -2.14 12.63
N ARG A 37 -8.42 -2.55 13.87
CA ARG A 37 -8.81 -1.79 15.07
C ARG A 37 -8.05 -0.46 15.15
N GLU A 38 -6.74 -0.47 14.95
CA GLU A 38 -5.89 0.73 14.95
C GLU A 38 -6.38 1.76 13.93
N LEU A 39 -6.64 1.34 12.68
CA LEU A 39 -7.13 2.24 11.64
C LEU A 39 -8.49 2.84 11.99
N ASN A 40 -9.40 2.07 12.59
CA ASN A 40 -10.68 2.61 13.03
C ASN A 40 -10.54 3.61 14.19
N GLN A 41 -9.60 3.38 15.10
CA GLN A 41 -9.28 4.30 16.18
C GLN A 41 -8.67 5.59 15.64
N SER A 42 -7.59 5.51 14.86
CA SER A 42 -6.94 6.67 14.27
C SER A 42 -7.91 7.48 13.39
N LYS A 43 -8.81 6.80 12.67
CA LYS A 43 -9.85 7.46 11.89
C LYS A 43 -10.76 8.34 12.76
N LYS A 44 -11.18 7.85 13.93
CA LYS A 44 -12.01 8.62 14.87
C LYS A 44 -11.22 9.79 15.47
N GLU A 45 -10.00 9.55 15.92
CA GLU A 45 -9.13 10.56 16.52
C GLU A 45 -8.80 11.70 15.55
N LEU A 46 -8.61 11.37 14.27
CA LEU A 46 -8.32 12.34 13.21
C LEU A 46 -9.58 12.93 12.56
N GLY A 47 -10.78 12.53 12.98
CA GLY A 47 -12.04 13.11 12.49
C GLY A 47 -12.44 12.71 11.05
N PHE A 48 -12.03 11.54 10.56
CA PHE A 48 -12.36 11.07 9.20
C PHE A 48 -13.60 10.15 9.17
N GLY A 49 -14.32 10.12 8.06
CA GLY A 49 -15.48 9.23 7.87
C GLY A 49 -15.05 7.79 7.60
N SER A 50 -13.99 7.60 6.81
CA SER A 50 -13.43 6.30 6.43
C SER A 50 -11.89 6.30 6.42
N TYR A 51 -11.28 5.23 6.94
CA TYR A 51 -9.83 5.01 6.83
C TYR A 51 -9.39 4.69 5.39
N LYS A 52 -10.34 4.53 4.46
CA LYS A 52 -10.07 4.33 3.02
C LYS A 52 -9.89 5.64 2.26
N GLU A 53 -10.19 6.77 2.89
CA GLU A 53 -10.03 8.07 2.26
C GLU A 53 -8.55 8.37 1.99
N THR A 54 -8.26 8.92 0.80
CA THR A 54 -6.89 9.30 0.44
C THR A 54 -6.31 10.29 1.46
N LYS A 55 -7.08 11.27 1.91
CA LYS A 55 -6.64 12.25 2.91
C LYS A 55 -6.25 11.58 4.24
N PHE A 56 -7.03 10.59 4.68
CA PHE A 56 -6.69 9.80 5.87
C PHE A 56 -5.38 9.05 5.69
N ILE A 57 -5.19 8.34 4.57
CA ILE A 57 -3.97 7.56 4.31
C ILE A 57 -2.72 8.46 4.34
N TYR A 58 -2.81 9.64 3.72
CA TYR A 58 -1.70 10.60 3.73
C TYR A 58 -1.39 11.12 5.13
N LYS A 59 -2.43 11.36 5.95
CA LYS A 59 -2.26 11.79 7.35
C LYS A 59 -1.70 10.67 8.22
N TYR A 60 -2.24 9.45 8.10
CA TYR A 60 -1.80 8.27 8.85
C TYR A 60 -0.35 7.89 8.57
N LEU A 61 0.12 8.08 7.33
CA LEU A 61 1.47 7.77 6.90
C LEU A 61 2.39 9.01 6.87
N GLU A 62 1.98 10.14 7.45
CA GLU A 62 2.73 11.41 7.33
C GLU A 62 4.13 11.37 7.96
N ARG A 63 4.33 10.48 8.94
CA ARG A 63 5.61 10.27 9.64
C ARG A 63 6.63 9.44 8.85
N PHE A 64 6.23 8.86 7.72
CA PHE A 64 7.09 8.00 6.89
C PHE A 64 7.59 8.76 5.66
N ASP A 65 8.76 8.36 5.16
CA ASP A 65 9.37 8.97 3.99
C ASP A 65 8.49 8.77 2.76
N ARG A 66 7.90 9.87 2.29
CA ARG A 66 7.01 9.86 1.12
C ARG A 66 7.84 9.98 -0.16
N ILE A 67 7.75 8.95 -0.98
CA ILE A 67 8.32 8.91 -2.33
C ILE A 67 7.29 9.50 -3.29
N VAL A 68 7.70 10.60 -3.94
CA VAL A 68 6.92 11.28 -4.96
C VAL A 68 7.56 11.04 -6.32
N LEU A 69 6.90 10.22 -7.14
CA LEU A 69 7.36 9.92 -8.50
C LEU A 69 6.91 11.05 -9.42
N LYS A 70 7.86 11.91 -9.82
CA LYS A 70 7.60 12.96 -10.81
C LYS A 70 7.35 12.30 -12.16
N VAL A 71 6.27 12.70 -12.82
CA VAL A 71 5.89 12.18 -14.15
C VAL A 71 6.04 13.33 -15.15
N PRO A 72 7.12 13.36 -15.93
CA PRO A 72 7.29 14.34 -16.99
C PRO A 72 6.14 14.26 -18.01
N LYS A 73 5.79 15.38 -18.63
CA LYS A 73 4.73 15.43 -19.63
C LYS A 73 5.10 14.52 -20.82
N GLY A 74 4.19 13.62 -21.20
CA GLY A 74 4.41 12.68 -22.32
C GLY A 74 5.10 11.38 -21.93
N VAL A 75 5.55 11.23 -20.68
CA VAL A 75 6.14 9.98 -20.17
C VAL A 75 5.08 9.17 -19.44
N PRO A 76 4.97 7.85 -19.68
CA PRO A 76 4.10 6.98 -18.89
C PRO A 76 4.43 7.06 -17.40
N ARG A 77 3.40 6.91 -16.55
CA ARG A 77 3.64 6.81 -15.11
C ARG A 77 4.38 5.52 -14.80
N VAL A 78 5.31 5.61 -13.84
CA VAL A 78 5.95 4.46 -13.21
C VAL A 78 4.89 3.47 -12.74
N LYS A 79 4.98 2.22 -13.20
CA LYS A 79 4.15 1.11 -12.76
C LYS A 79 4.80 0.39 -11.57
N VAL A 80 4.14 -0.63 -11.03
CA VAL A 80 4.67 -1.34 -9.85
C VAL A 80 5.89 -2.20 -10.20
N ASP A 81 5.92 -2.81 -11.38
CA ASP A 81 7.11 -3.48 -11.92
C ASP A 81 8.30 -2.52 -12.03
N ASP A 82 8.12 -1.35 -12.65
CA ASP A 82 9.14 -0.30 -12.72
C ASP A 82 9.57 0.14 -11.31
N PHE A 83 8.62 0.30 -10.38
CA PHE A 83 8.91 0.72 -9.01
C PHE A 83 9.77 -0.31 -8.26
N VAL A 84 9.47 -1.60 -8.41
CA VAL A 84 10.26 -2.69 -7.81
C VAL A 84 11.69 -2.70 -8.35
N GLU A 85 11.90 -2.41 -9.63
CA GLU A 85 13.24 -2.32 -10.20
C GLU A 85 14.06 -1.14 -9.66
N LEU A 86 13.40 0.00 -9.42
CA LEU A 86 14.01 1.19 -8.82
C LEU A 86 14.27 1.03 -7.32
N PHE A 87 13.38 0.31 -6.61
CA PHE A 87 13.38 0.13 -5.16
C PHE A 87 13.33 -1.37 -4.81
N LYS A 88 14.47 -2.05 -5.01
CA LYS A 88 14.56 -3.52 -4.90
C LYS A 88 14.45 -4.05 -3.47
N GLU A 89 14.82 -3.24 -2.48
CA GLU A 89 14.91 -3.64 -1.07
C GLU A 89 14.12 -2.70 -0.19
N GLY A 90 13.60 -3.20 0.93
CA GLY A 90 12.83 -2.44 1.89
C GLY A 90 11.33 -2.70 1.79
N THR A 91 10.58 -2.05 2.69
CA THR A 91 9.12 -2.21 2.78
C THR A 91 8.42 -0.91 2.44
N TYR A 92 7.50 -0.99 1.48
CA TYR A 92 6.79 0.15 0.94
C TYR A 92 5.29 -0.09 0.97
N ILE A 93 4.54 0.98 1.28
CA ILE A 93 3.12 1.05 0.98
C ILE A 93 2.97 1.89 -0.29
N VAL A 94 2.36 1.32 -1.34
CA VAL A 94 2.19 1.98 -2.63
C VAL A 94 0.74 2.34 -2.89
N LYS A 95 0.48 3.61 -3.22
CA LYS A 95 -0.85 4.07 -3.64
C LYS A 95 -1.01 3.91 -5.15
N LEU A 96 -2.03 3.15 -5.52
CA LEU A 96 -2.42 2.89 -6.91
C LEU A 96 -3.78 3.55 -7.20
N SER A 97 -4.22 3.53 -8.47
CA SER A 97 -5.57 4.00 -8.83
C SER A 97 -6.62 3.13 -8.15
N LYS A 98 -7.44 3.74 -7.27
CA LYS A 98 -8.48 3.10 -6.44
C LYS A 98 -8.01 1.91 -5.58
N HIS A 99 -6.69 1.75 -5.40
CA HIS A 99 -6.10 0.62 -4.70
C HIS A 99 -4.86 1.03 -3.88
N ILE A 100 -4.43 0.18 -2.97
CA ILE A 100 -3.21 0.33 -2.18
C ILE A 100 -2.64 -1.06 -1.93
N ALA A 101 -1.33 -1.22 -2.07
CA ALA A 101 -0.66 -2.50 -1.92
C ALA A 101 0.61 -2.35 -1.10
N CYS A 102 1.15 -3.48 -0.63
CA CYS A 102 2.45 -3.54 0.01
C CYS A 102 3.48 -4.09 -0.98
N ILE A 103 4.66 -3.50 -1.00
CA ILE A 103 5.84 -4.07 -1.64
C ILE A 103 6.87 -4.34 -0.55
N LYS A 104 7.39 -5.55 -0.48
CA LYS A 104 8.42 -5.94 0.49
C LYS A 104 9.55 -6.65 -0.24
N ASP A 105 10.75 -6.10 -0.16
CA ASP A 105 11.97 -6.65 -0.76
C ASP A 105 11.77 -7.08 -2.23
N GLY A 106 11.19 -6.16 -3.00
CA GLY A 106 10.90 -6.34 -4.42
C GLY A 106 9.73 -7.27 -4.74
N LYS A 107 8.94 -7.67 -3.74
CA LYS A 107 7.72 -8.47 -3.92
C LYS A 107 6.48 -7.63 -3.70
N LEU A 108 5.60 -7.57 -4.71
CA LEU A 108 4.26 -7.03 -4.61
C LEU A 108 3.37 -8.04 -3.88
N LEU A 109 3.00 -7.72 -2.64
CA LEU A 109 2.14 -8.54 -1.79
C LEU A 109 0.69 -8.08 -1.89
N ASP A 110 -0.15 -8.90 -2.54
CA ASP A 110 -1.56 -8.58 -2.76
C ASP A 110 -2.41 -9.83 -3.06
N THR A 111 -3.72 -9.69 -3.19
CA THR A 111 -4.63 -10.80 -3.54
C THR A 111 -4.79 -11.01 -5.04
N TRP A 112 -4.24 -10.11 -5.86
CA TRP A 112 -4.17 -10.27 -7.32
C TRP A 112 -2.92 -9.56 -7.86
N ASP A 113 -2.47 -9.98 -9.04
CA ASP A 113 -1.35 -9.32 -9.70
C ASP A 113 -1.75 -7.91 -10.14
N SER A 114 -1.33 -6.91 -9.37
CA SER A 114 -1.51 -5.49 -9.65
C SER A 114 -0.25 -4.79 -10.18
N SER A 115 0.75 -5.57 -10.65
CA SER A 115 2.06 -5.07 -11.13
C SER A 115 1.93 -4.04 -12.26
N TYR A 116 0.95 -4.21 -13.14
CA TYR A 116 0.70 -3.35 -14.29
C TYR A 116 0.14 -1.96 -13.95
N ARG A 117 -0.23 -1.69 -12.68
CA ARG A 117 -0.88 -0.44 -12.27
C ARG A 117 0.13 0.66 -11.98
N SER A 118 -0.23 1.89 -12.34
CA SER A 118 0.58 3.07 -12.05
C SER A 118 0.65 3.41 -10.56
N VAL A 119 1.87 3.68 -10.09
CA VAL A 119 2.18 4.17 -8.75
C VAL A 119 2.02 5.69 -8.70
N TYR A 120 1.14 6.16 -7.82
CA TYR A 120 0.90 7.60 -7.62
C TYR A 120 1.83 8.18 -6.56
N THR A 121 2.01 7.44 -5.47
CA THR A 121 2.92 7.78 -4.37
C THR A 121 3.25 6.50 -3.62
N ALA A 122 4.37 6.50 -2.92
CA ALA A 122 4.73 5.43 -2.01
C ALA A 122 5.23 6.00 -0.68
N TRP A 123 5.17 5.21 0.37
CA TRP A 123 5.78 5.51 1.66
C TRP A 123 6.74 4.39 2.03
N LYS A 124 7.98 4.74 2.38
CA LYS A 124 8.96 3.78 2.89
C LYS A 124 8.73 3.55 4.39
N ILE A 125 8.52 2.29 4.77
CA ILE A 125 8.21 1.87 6.15
C ILE A 125 9.45 1.32 6.84
N LYS A 126 10.25 0.52 6.13
CA LYS A 126 11.52 -0.07 6.57
C LYS A 126 12.52 0.02 5.41
#